data_AF-A0A951Z9I1-F1
#
_entry.id   AF-A0A951Z9I1-F1
#
_cell.length_a   1.000
_cell.length_b   1.000
_cell.length_c   1.000
_cell.angle_alpha   90.00
_cell.angle_beta   90.00
_cell.angle_gamma   90.00
#
_symmetry.space_group_name_H-M   'P 1'
#
loop_
_entity.id
_entity.type
_entity.pdbx_description
1 polymer ?
#
loop_
_entity_poly.entity_id
_entity_poly.type
_entity_poly.pdbx_seq_one_letter_code
_entity_poly.pdbx_strand_id
1 'polypeptide(L)' 'MGSASEMRQKSETELQDRLLELRREQFNLRVQQATGGEAKADQVARVRRDIARLKTVLRERELAARAAGAKA' A
#
# COMPACT_ATOMS: atom_id res chain seq x y z
N MET A 1 2.44 -3.83 -12.23
CA MET A 1 2.41 -2.75 -11.23
C MET A 1 1.21 -1.89 -11.56
N GLY A 2 0.36 -1.57 -10.58
CA GLY A 2 -0.60 -0.47 -10.74
C GLY A 2 0.14 0.84 -10.50
N SER A 3 0.10 1.75 -11.45
CA SER A 3 0.62 3.11 -11.32
C SER A 3 -0.06 3.84 -10.15
N ALA A 4 0.60 4.83 -9.56
CA ALA A 4 -0.01 5.68 -8.53
C ALA A 4 -1.31 6.35 -9.01
N SER A 5 -1.43 6.56 -10.32
CA SER A 5 -2.64 7.07 -10.96
C SER A 5 -3.82 6.10 -10.86
N GLU A 6 -3.59 4.79 -11.03
CA GLU A 6 -4.64 3.77 -10.86
C GLU A 6 -5.08 3.65 -9.40
N MET A 7 -4.18 3.86 -8.44
CA MET A 7 -4.54 3.90 -7.02
C MET A 7 -5.41 5.11 -6.69
N ARG A 8 -5.20 6.25 -7.34
CA ARG A 8 -6.02 7.45 -7.13
C ARG A 8 -7.46 7.33 -7.65
N GLN A 9 -7.73 6.39 -8.56
CA GLN A 9 -9.07 6.15 -9.11
C GLN A 9 -9.93 5.24 -8.22
N LYS A 10 -9.31 4.47 -7.31
CA LYS A 10 -10.02 3.54 -6.42
C LYS A 10 -10.70 4.25 -5.25
N SER A 11 -11.76 3.66 -4.70
CA SER A 11 -12.38 4.15 -3.46
C SER A 11 -11.43 3.99 -2.26
N GLU A 12 -11.70 4.74 -1.18
CA GLU A 12 -10.89 4.63 0.03
C GLU A 12 -10.95 3.23 0.66
N THR A 13 -12.12 2.60 0.66
CA THR A 13 -12.32 1.22 1.13
C THR A 13 -11.47 0.23 0.33
N GLU A 14 -11.50 0.32 -1.01
CA GLU A 14 -10.67 -0.56 -1.86
C GLU A 14 -9.16 -0.36 -1.63
N LEU A 15 -8.74 0.87 -1.30
CA LEU A 15 -7.35 1.14 -0.95
C LEU A 15 -6.99 0.52 0.40
N GLN A 16 -7.88 0.58 1.39
CA GLN A 16 -7.67 -0.06 2.69
C GLN A 16 -7.63 -1.59 2.58
N ASP A 17 -8.53 -2.19 1.81
CA ASP A 17 -8.55 -3.63 1.54
C ASP A 17 -7.25 -4.06 0.84
N ARG A 18 -6.82 -3.31 -0.17
CA ARG A 18 -5.57 -3.59 -0.86
C ARG A 18 -4.35 -3.45 0.05
N LEU A 19 -4.37 -2.52 1.01
CA LEU A 19 -3.32 -2.38 2.00
C LEU A 19 -3.26 -3.60 2.94
N LEU A 20 -4.41 -4.16 3.33
CA LEU A 20 -4.48 -5.37 4.14
C LEU A 20 -3.91 -6.58 3.40
N GLU A 21 -4.27 -6.75 2.13
CA GLU A 21 -3.72 -7.80 1.27
C GLU A 21 -2.20 -7.74 1.18
N LEU A 22 -1.64 -6.55 0.89
CA LEU A 22 -0.20 -6.36 0.78
C LEU A 22 0.53 -6.59 2.10
N ARG A 23 -0.08 -6.27 3.25
CA ARG A 23 0.50 -6.58 4.56
C ARG A 23 0.54 -8.08 4.84
N ARG A 24 -0.49 -8.81 4.43
CA ARG A 24 -0.51 -10.28 4.51
C ARG A 24 0.56 -10.89 3.62
N GLU A 25 0.70 -10.40 2.38
CA GLU A 25 1.77 -10.81 1.47
C GLU A 25 3.16 -10.53 2.07
N GLN A 26 3.37 -9.35 2.64
CA GLN A 26 4.62 -9.00 3.33
C GLN A 26 4.92 -9.93 4.52
N PHE A 27 3.90 -10.31 5.29
CA PHE A 27 4.07 -11.27 6.39
C PHE A 27 4.50 -12.65 5.85
N ASN A 28 3.82 -13.15 4.83
CA ASN A 28 4.16 -14.43 4.20
C ASN A 28 5.59 -14.43 3.64
N LEU A 29 6.01 -13.34 2.98
CA LEU A 29 7.39 -13.20 2.47
C LEU A 29 8.43 -13.20 3.60
N ARG A 30 8.13 -12.56 4.75
CA ARG A 30 9.03 -12.60 5.93
C ARG A 30 9.14 -14.00 6.51
N VAL A 31 8.03 -14.73 6.60
CA VAL A 31 8.03 -16.12 7.07
C VAL A 31 8.82 -17.00 6.12
N GLN A 32 8.59 -16.89 4.81
CA GLN A 32 9.35 -17.64 3.78
C GLN A 32 10.86 -17.38 3.85
N GLN A 33 11.25 -16.13 4.08
CA GLN A 33 12.65 -15.74 4.26
C GLN A 33 13.23 -16.35 5.54
N ALA A 34 12.47 -16.38 6.64
CA ALA A 34 12.91 -16.95 7.91
C ALA A 34 13.04 -18.50 7.85
N THR A 35 12.21 -19.17 7.05
CA THR A 35 12.27 -20.63 6.86
C THR A 35 13.38 -21.09 5.91
N GLY A 36 14.24 -20.19 5.42
CA GLY A 36 15.36 -20.54 4.53
C GLY A 36 14.94 -20.83 3.09
N GLY A 37 13.76 -20.38 2.66
CA GLY A 37 13.33 -20.47 1.27
C GLY A 37 14.12 -19.53 0.36
N GLU A 38 14.04 -19.77 -0.95
CA GLU A 38 14.71 -18.94 -1.95
C GLU A 38 14.29 -17.46 -1.82
N ALA A 39 15.28 -16.57 -1.79
CA ALA A 39 15.07 -15.16 -1.46
C ALA A 39 14.32 -14.44 -2.58
N LYS A 40 13.01 -14.23 -2.41
CA LYS A 40 12.18 -13.38 -3.30
C LYS A 40 12.38 -11.88 -3.03
N ALA A 41 13.64 -11.43 -3.06
CA ALA A 41 14.03 -10.06 -2.73
C ALA A 41 13.28 -9.01 -3.58
N ASP A 42 13.06 -9.30 -4.87
CA ASP A 42 12.30 -8.43 -5.77
C ASP A 42 10.84 -8.27 -5.33
N GLN A 43 10.21 -9.35 -4.85
CA GLN A 43 8.84 -9.30 -4.35
C GLN A 43 8.76 -8.52 -3.04
N VAL A 44 9.73 -8.69 -2.14
CA VAL A 44 9.82 -7.89 -0.91
C VAL A 44 9.93 -6.41 -1.23
N ALA A 45 10.84 -6.04 -2.16
CA ALA A 45 11.02 -4.65 -2.57
C ALA A 45 9.75 -4.09 -3.22
N ARG A 46 9.09 -4.87 -4.09
CA ARG A 46 7.82 -4.49 -4.72
C ARG A 46 6.73 -4.24 -3.69
N VAL A 47 6.46 -5.19 -2.79
CA VAL A 47 5.41 -5.10 -1.78
C VAL A 47 5.63 -3.90 -0.87
N ARG A 48 6.88 -3.64 -0.44
CA ARG A 48 7.23 -2.44 0.34
C ARG A 48 6.89 -1.14 -0.40
N ARG A 49 7.23 -1.05 -1.68
CA ARG A 49 6.92 0.15 -2.50
C ARG A 49 5.41 0.32 -2.70
N ASP A 50 4.69 -0.76 -2.96
CA ASP A 50 3.25 -0.70 -3.18
C ASP A 50 2.51 -0.27 -1.90
N ILE A 51 2.92 -0.76 -0.72
CA ILE A 51 2.41 -0.30 0.58
C ILE A 51 2.70 1.19 0.79
N ALA A 52 3.91 1.66 0.47
CA ALA A 52 4.28 3.06 0.63
C ALA A 52 3.40 3.97 -0.23
N ARG A 53 3.21 3.63 -1.52
CA ARG A 53 2.35 4.39 -2.44
C ARG A 53 0.91 4.47 -1.96
N LEU A 54 0.35 3.34 -1.50
CA LEU A 54 -1.01 3.28 -0.95
C LEU A 54 -1.18 4.20 0.25
N LYS A 55 -0.24 4.16 1.20
CA LYS A 55 -0.25 5.05 2.36
C LYS A 55 -0.14 6.52 1.96
N THR A 56 0.69 6.85 0.97
CA THR A 56 0.81 8.21 0.46
C THR A 56 -0.52 8.71 -0.10
N VAL A 57 -1.18 7.94 -0.97
CA VAL A 57 -2.47 8.33 -1.55
C VAL A 57 -3.57 8.49 -0.48
N LEU A 58 -3.63 7.58 0.49
CA LEU A 58 -4.57 7.71 1.61
C LEU A 58 -4.31 9.00 2.41
N ARG A 59 -3.04 9.30 2.68
CA ARG A 59 -2.67 10.53 3.41
C ARG A 59 -2.96 11.80 2.60
N GLU A 60 -2.70 11.78 1.30
CA GLU A 60 -3.05 12.90 0.40
C GLU A 60 -4.55 13.20 0.45
N ARG A 61 -5.40 12.15 0.44
CA ARG A 61 -6.86 12.29 0.56
C ARG A 61 -7.29 12.87 1.90
N GLU A 62 -6.72 12.36 3.00
CA GLU A 62 -7.00 12.86 4.34
C GLU A 62 -6.64 14.35 4.47
N LEU A 63 -5.47 14.74 3.95
CA LEU A 63 -5.04 16.13 3.94
C LEU A 63 -5.94 17.02 3.08
N ALA A 64 -6.37 16.53 1.91
CA ALA A 64 -7.31 17.25 1.04
C ALA A 64 -8.69 17.44 1.71
N ALA A 65 -9.22 16.40 2.36
CA ALA A 65 -10.48 16.49 3.12
C ALA A 65 -10.37 17.49 4.28
N ARG A 66 -9.26 17.47 5.01
CA ARG A 66 -8.98 18.43 6.10
C ARG A 66 -8.86 19.86 5.58
N ALA A 67 -8.22 20.07 4.44
CA ALA A 67 -8.09 21.39 3.82
C ALA A 67 -9.43 21.93 3.31
N ALA A 68 -10.34 21.05 2.85
CA ALA A 68 -11.70 21.44 2.48
C ALA A 68 -12.55 21.82 3.70
N GLY A 69 -12.45 21.07 4.79
CA GLY A 69 -13.15 21.37 6.04
C GLY A 69 -12.65 22.63 6.77
N ALA A 70 -11.38 23.03 6.56
CA ALA A 70 -10.81 24.26 7.12
C ALA A 70 -11.20 25.54 6.35
N LYS A 71 -11.87 25.41 5.20
CA LYS A 71 -12.36 26.53 4.37
C LYS A 71 -13.86 26.80 4.53
N ALA A 72 -14.53 26.03 5.40
CA ALA A 72 -15.93 26.22 5.80
C ALA A 72 -15.98 26.86 7.18
#